data_AF-A0A521FDH2-F1
#
_entry.id   AF-A0A521FDH2-F1
#
_cell.length_a   1.000
_cell.length_b   1.000
_cell.length_c   1.000
_cell.angle_alpha   90.00
_cell.angle_beta   90.00
_cell.angle_gamma   90.00
#
_symmetry.space_group_name_H-M   'P 1'
#
loop_
_entity.id
_entity.type
_entity.pdbx_description
1 polymer ?
#
loop_
_entity_poly.entity_id
_entity_poly.type
_entity_poly.pdbx_seq_one_letter_code
_entity_poly.pdbx_strand_id
1 'polypeptide(L)'
;MLSDDPSLYFQLRRKAETADDLQHNVLLSHNRPGLSYAIYVAPTYLTRREFNEELTKGPRFVNPWEMRQWSLHSDFAEMYWLSRYDRQPFLRNHVSITPHERVANHNHYYAFSTAGDEVSWHSPEVLEGRHSRLSDFMSIRARELLSGEATSAPEEIIEHISEITAGFAEVPIQQFLFGETPLEQLQSYGRWLNKSWGIRQILLCANREDLSSLFLRTSY
;
A
#
# COMPACT_ATOMS: atom_id res chain seq x y z
N MET A 1 22.05 -7.21 -10.96
CA MET A 1 21.10 -8.15 -11.60
C MET A 1 20.56 -9.02 -10.48
N LEU A 2 19.25 -9.25 -10.41
CA LEU A 2 18.65 -10.04 -9.34
C LEU A 2 19.23 -11.47 -9.36
N SER A 3 19.35 -12.07 -8.18
CA SER A 3 19.94 -13.40 -8.03
C SER A 3 19.00 -14.54 -8.47
N ASP A 4 17.70 -14.24 -8.58
CA ASP A 4 16.62 -15.17 -8.89
C ASP A 4 16.49 -15.47 -10.40
N ASP A 5 16.31 -16.76 -10.73
CA ASP A 5 15.96 -17.26 -12.07
C ASP A 5 14.72 -18.20 -12.00
N PRO A 6 13.53 -17.80 -12.52
CA PRO A 6 13.24 -16.55 -13.21
C PRO A 6 12.95 -15.38 -12.25
N SER A 7 13.37 -14.17 -12.63
CA SER A 7 12.88 -12.93 -12.02
C SER A 7 11.54 -12.50 -12.63
N LEU A 8 10.65 -11.93 -11.83
CA LEU A 8 9.38 -11.37 -12.30
C LEU A 8 9.56 -9.91 -12.69
N TYR A 9 8.78 -9.41 -13.65
CA TYR A 9 8.86 -8.01 -14.06
C TYR A 9 7.52 -7.46 -14.59
N PHE A 10 7.35 -6.15 -14.53
CA PHE A 10 6.27 -5.45 -15.21
C PHE A 10 6.75 -4.13 -15.81
N GLN A 11 6.17 -3.77 -16.96
CA GLN A 11 6.34 -2.46 -17.57
C GLN A 11 5.45 -1.43 -16.90
N LEU A 12 5.92 -0.18 -16.82
CA LEU A 12 5.06 0.95 -16.49
C LEU A 12 3.89 1.08 -17.47
N ARG A 13 2.74 1.50 -16.96
CA ARG A 13 1.56 1.72 -17.80
C ARG A 13 1.77 2.92 -18.72
N ARG A 14 1.25 2.78 -19.95
CA ARG A 14 1.08 3.91 -20.87
C ARG A 14 0.20 4.98 -20.21
N LYS A 15 0.50 6.24 -20.52
CA LYS A 15 -0.36 7.36 -20.12
C LYS A 15 -1.73 7.18 -20.78
N ALA A 16 -2.80 7.30 -20.01
CA ALA A 16 -4.15 7.35 -20.59
C ALA A 16 -4.30 8.65 -21.39
N GLU A 17 -5.13 8.65 -22.44
CA GLU A 17 -5.33 9.82 -23.29
C GLU A 17 -5.87 11.03 -22.51
N THR A 18 -6.69 10.76 -21.49
CA THR A 18 -7.29 11.78 -20.63
C THR A 18 -6.45 12.09 -19.38
N ALA A 19 -5.28 11.48 -19.22
CA ALA A 19 -4.44 11.65 -18.05
C ALA A 19 -3.33 12.68 -18.31
N ASP A 20 -3.20 13.63 -17.39
CA ASP A 20 -2.21 14.71 -17.45
C ASP A 20 -0.78 14.14 -17.40
N ASP A 21 -0.54 13.23 -16.45
CA ASP A 21 0.76 12.60 -16.21
C ASP A 21 0.69 11.05 -16.21
N LEU A 22 1.85 10.39 -16.27
CA LEU A 22 1.99 8.95 -16.10
C LEU A 22 1.56 8.53 -14.70
N GLN A 23 0.87 7.38 -14.59
CA GLN A 23 0.46 6.79 -13.31
C GLN A 23 1.64 6.70 -12.32
N HIS A 24 2.84 6.38 -12.82
CA HIS A 24 4.06 6.31 -12.02
C HIS A 24 4.40 7.64 -11.34
N ASN A 25 4.39 8.73 -12.10
CA ASN A 25 4.71 10.06 -11.59
C ASN A 25 3.65 10.53 -10.59
N VAL A 26 2.38 10.20 -10.82
CA VAL A 26 1.31 10.47 -9.85
C VAL A 26 1.53 9.70 -8.55
N LEU A 27 1.86 8.41 -8.61
CA LEU A 27 2.20 7.62 -7.42
C LEU A 27 3.43 8.19 -6.71
N LEU A 28 4.47 8.59 -7.45
CA LEU A 28 5.67 9.23 -6.89
C LEU A 28 5.31 10.49 -6.09
N SER A 29 4.45 11.37 -6.63
CA SER A 29 4.00 12.59 -5.93
C SER A 29 3.25 12.30 -4.63
N HIS A 30 2.54 11.17 -4.57
CA HIS A 30 1.81 10.69 -3.39
C HIS A 30 2.68 9.92 -2.39
N ASN A 31 3.92 9.58 -2.73
CA ASN A 31 4.78 8.90 -1.78
C ASN A 31 5.45 9.92 -0.85
N ARG A 32 4.74 10.29 0.23
CA ARG A 32 5.15 11.27 1.25
C ARG A 32 5.19 10.59 2.63
N PRO A 33 6.24 9.82 2.96
CA PRO A 33 6.34 9.12 4.24
C PRO A 33 6.03 10.04 5.43
N GLY A 34 5.19 9.55 6.35
CA GLY A 34 4.63 10.35 7.46
C GLY A 34 3.22 10.88 7.18
N LEU A 35 2.86 11.13 5.91
CA LEU A 35 1.52 11.56 5.51
C LEU A 35 0.81 10.48 4.68
N SER A 36 1.45 10.01 3.62
CA SER A 36 0.87 9.07 2.68
C SER A 36 1.94 8.21 2.03
N TYR A 37 1.57 6.98 1.68
CA TYR A 37 2.45 6.06 1.00
C TYR A 37 1.82 5.62 -0.31
N ALA A 38 2.63 5.57 -1.36
CA ALA A 38 2.21 5.11 -2.66
C ALA A 38 3.16 4.02 -3.14
N ILE A 39 2.59 2.87 -3.50
CA ILE A 39 3.32 1.68 -3.86
C ILE A 39 2.65 0.98 -5.04
N TYR A 40 3.44 0.30 -5.85
CA TYR A 40 2.96 -0.80 -6.68
C TYR A 40 2.82 -2.05 -5.83
N VAL A 41 1.81 -2.84 -6.17
CA VAL A 41 1.59 -4.16 -5.58
C VAL A 41 1.55 -5.17 -6.72
N ALA A 42 2.45 -6.14 -6.70
CA ALA A 42 2.53 -7.18 -7.72
C ALA A 42 2.65 -8.57 -7.08
N PRO A 43 1.96 -9.59 -7.61
CA PRO A 43 2.06 -10.95 -7.09
C PRO A 43 3.46 -11.51 -7.35
N THR A 44 3.96 -12.33 -6.43
CA THR A 44 5.28 -12.97 -6.53
C THR A 44 5.24 -14.32 -7.25
N TYR A 45 4.17 -14.61 -7.99
CA TYR A 45 3.94 -15.86 -8.69
C TYR A 45 3.76 -15.61 -10.19
N LEU A 46 4.33 -16.50 -11.01
CA LEU A 46 4.23 -16.40 -12.46
C LEU A 46 2.84 -16.82 -12.97
N THR A 47 2.26 -17.87 -12.39
CA THR A 47 0.97 -18.40 -12.84
C THR A 47 -0.17 -18.09 -11.87
N ARG A 48 -1.35 -17.82 -12.43
CA ARG A 48 -2.59 -17.63 -11.65
C ARG A 48 -2.95 -18.87 -10.82
N ARG A 49 -2.63 -20.07 -11.31
CA ARG A 49 -2.92 -21.32 -10.63
C ARG A 49 -2.14 -21.44 -9.32
N GLU A 50 -0.82 -21.27 -9.38
CA GLU A 50 0.05 -21.34 -8.18
C GLU A 50 -0.35 -20.26 -7.17
N PHE A 51 -0.62 -19.04 -7.64
CA PHE A 51 -1.11 -17.97 -6.80
C PHE A 51 -2.41 -18.33 -6.07
N ASN A 52 -3.40 -18.88 -6.80
CA ASN A 52 -4.68 -19.27 -6.21
C ASN A 52 -4.53 -20.43 -5.21
N GLU A 53 -3.69 -21.42 -5.52
CA GLU A 53 -3.42 -22.54 -4.62
C GLU A 53 -2.84 -22.02 -3.30
N GLU A 54 -1.87 -21.11 -3.36
CA GLU A 54 -1.27 -20.49 -2.18
C GLU A 54 -2.23 -19.62 -1.37
N LEU A 55 -3.15 -18.90 -2.03
CA LEU A 55 -4.18 -18.11 -1.33
C LEU A 55 -5.06 -18.97 -0.41
N THR A 56 -5.20 -20.26 -0.69
CA THR A 56 -5.99 -21.21 0.11
C THR A 56 -5.17 -21.96 1.17
N LYS A 57 -3.86 -21.71 1.25
CA LYS A 57 -2.99 -22.30 2.27
C LYS A 57 -2.97 -21.41 3.51
N GLY A 58 -2.95 -22.04 4.68
CA GLY A 58 -2.76 -21.36 5.96
C GLY A 58 -3.84 -21.64 7.00
N PRO A 59 -3.61 -21.27 8.27
CA PRO A 59 -4.41 -21.73 9.41
C PRO A 59 -5.90 -21.38 9.29
N ARG A 60 -6.24 -20.26 8.63
CA ARG A 60 -7.62 -19.80 8.39
C ARG A 60 -8.46 -20.82 7.60
N PHE A 61 -7.83 -21.55 6.69
CA PHE A 61 -8.50 -22.52 5.83
C PHE A 61 -8.43 -23.94 6.38
N VAL A 62 -7.58 -24.19 7.39
CA VAL A 62 -7.46 -25.48 8.07
C VAL A 62 -8.49 -25.61 9.19
N ASN A 63 -8.70 -24.58 10.01
CA ASN A 63 -9.75 -24.57 11.03
C ASN A 63 -10.35 -23.16 11.24
N PRO A 64 -11.41 -22.80 10.49
CA PRO A 64 -12.01 -21.47 10.56
C PRO A 64 -12.68 -21.17 11.92
N TRP A 65 -13.13 -22.20 12.65
CA TRP A 65 -13.81 -22.06 13.94
C TRP A 65 -12.83 -21.76 15.07
N GLU A 66 -11.72 -22.50 15.14
CA GLU A 66 -10.63 -22.20 16.08
C GLU A 66 -10.02 -20.84 15.79
N MET A 67 -9.78 -20.50 14.51
CA MET A 67 -9.23 -19.19 14.16
C MET A 67 -10.16 -18.05 14.60
N ARG A 68 -11.48 -18.22 14.44
CA ARG A 68 -12.47 -17.24 14.91
C ARG A 68 -12.50 -17.13 16.43
N GLN A 69 -12.43 -18.25 17.16
CA GLN A 69 -12.40 -18.25 18.62
C GLN A 69 -11.13 -17.57 19.17
N TRP A 70 -9.96 -17.90 18.62
CA TRP A 70 -8.69 -17.24 18.96
C TRP A 70 -8.68 -15.75 18.63
N SER A 71 -9.40 -15.36 17.56
CA SER A 71 -9.49 -13.96 17.13
C SER A 71 -10.42 -13.10 17.98
N LEU A 72 -11.42 -13.70 18.63
CA LEU A 72 -12.47 -12.98 19.37
C LEU A 72 -12.27 -12.95 20.89
N HIS A 73 -11.47 -13.87 21.47
CA HIS A 73 -11.51 -14.14 22.91
C HIS A 73 -10.16 -14.00 23.63
N SER A 74 -9.15 -13.35 23.06
CA SER A 74 -7.90 -13.16 23.78
C SER A 74 -7.37 -11.75 23.63
N ASP A 75 -6.94 -11.14 24.74
CA ASP A 75 -6.09 -9.93 24.71
C ASP A 75 -4.79 -10.20 23.92
N PHE A 76 -4.39 -11.48 23.87
CA PHE A 76 -3.37 -12.01 22.97
C PHE A 76 -3.67 -11.78 21.47
N ALA A 77 -4.94 -11.77 21.05
CA ALA A 77 -5.34 -11.49 19.67
C ALA A 77 -5.01 -10.05 19.26
N GLU A 78 -5.18 -9.11 20.19
CA GLU A 78 -4.88 -7.69 20.01
C GLU A 78 -3.37 -7.41 20.03
N MET A 79 -2.56 -8.20 20.73
CA MET A 79 -1.09 -8.04 20.67
C MET A 79 -0.47 -8.69 19.42
N TYR A 80 -1.02 -9.82 18.94
CA TYR A 80 -0.44 -10.60 17.84
C TYR A 80 -1.04 -10.29 16.47
N TRP A 81 -1.95 -9.34 16.33
CA TRP A 81 -2.54 -9.00 15.03
C TRP A 81 -1.49 -8.60 13.97
N LEU A 82 -0.41 -7.93 14.37
CA LEU A 82 0.73 -7.62 13.48
C LEU A 82 1.42 -8.87 12.93
N SER A 83 1.49 -9.94 13.72
CA SER A 83 1.99 -11.25 13.28
C SER A 83 1.04 -11.94 12.29
N ARG A 84 -0.21 -11.46 12.16
CA ARG A 84 -1.18 -12.01 11.21
C ARG A 84 -0.98 -11.50 9.80
N TYR A 85 -0.36 -10.32 9.61
CA TYR A 85 -0.06 -9.78 8.28
C TYR A 85 0.87 -10.71 7.49
N ASP A 86 1.93 -11.20 8.12
CA ASP A 86 2.84 -12.20 7.53
C ASP A 86 2.16 -13.55 7.26
N ARG A 87 1.11 -13.86 8.04
CA ARG A 87 0.31 -15.09 7.88
C ARG A 87 -0.84 -14.95 6.89
N GLN A 88 -1.09 -13.77 6.30
CA GLN A 88 -2.09 -13.62 5.26
C GLN A 88 -1.43 -13.95 3.91
N PRO A 89 -1.84 -15.04 3.23
CA PRO A 89 -1.23 -15.42 1.96
C PRO A 89 -1.26 -14.29 0.93
N PHE A 90 -2.36 -13.55 0.85
CA PHE A 90 -2.46 -12.39 -0.03
C PHE A 90 -1.37 -11.34 0.26
N LEU A 91 -1.02 -11.05 1.50
CA LEU A 91 -0.05 -9.99 1.80
C LEU A 91 1.38 -10.48 1.68
N ARG A 92 1.65 -11.73 2.07
CA ARG A 92 2.98 -12.34 1.95
C ARG A 92 3.37 -12.61 0.49
N ASN A 93 2.40 -12.94 -0.36
CA ASN A 93 2.62 -13.33 -1.75
C ASN A 93 2.58 -12.15 -2.74
N HIS A 94 2.76 -10.92 -2.26
CA HIS A 94 2.93 -9.74 -3.10
C HIS A 94 4.15 -8.94 -2.67
N VAL A 95 4.86 -8.41 -3.65
CA VAL A 95 5.87 -7.38 -3.44
C VAL A 95 5.19 -6.01 -3.41
N SER A 96 5.69 -5.14 -2.54
CA SER A 96 5.40 -3.72 -2.52
C SER A 96 6.61 -2.95 -3.04
N ILE A 97 6.38 -2.11 -4.05
CA ILE A 97 7.46 -1.36 -4.72
C ILE A 97 7.14 0.12 -4.68
N THR A 98 8.01 0.90 -4.04
CA THR A 98 7.85 2.34 -3.96
C THR A 98 8.37 3.02 -5.24
N PRO A 99 7.62 3.93 -5.88
CA PRO A 99 8.14 4.79 -6.93
C PRO A 99 9.35 5.60 -6.40
N HIS A 100 10.40 5.73 -7.20
CA HIS A 100 11.66 6.33 -6.74
C HIS A 100 12.20 7.45 -7.62
N GLU A 101 11.82 7.49 -8.91
CA GLU A 101 12.22 8.57 -9.80
C GLU A 101 11.09 8.99 -10.75
N ARG A 102 11.16 10.23 -11.25
CA ARG A 102 10.21 10.73 -12.24
C ARG A 102 10.64 10.21 -13.62
N VAL A 103 9.68 9.68 -14.38
CA VAL A 103 9.94 9.16 -15.73
C VAL A 103 9.30 10.04 -16.79
N ALA A 104 9.95 10.13 -17.95
CA ALA A 104 9.43 10.87 -19.10
C ALA A 104 8.49 10.02 -19.97
N ASN A 105 8.60 8.69 -19.91
CA ASN A 105 7.82 7.78 -20.72
C ASN A 105 7.54 6.46 -19.99
N HIS A 106 6.79 5.56 -20.62
CA HIS A 106 6.37 4.28 -20.06
C HIS A 106 7.31 3.11 -20.38
N ASN A 107 8.44 3.35 -21.07
CA ASN A 107 9.44 2.32 -21.39
C ASN A 107 10.34 2.05 -20.19
N HIS A 108 9.76 2.08 -18.99
CA HIS A 108 10.41 1.70 -17.75
C HIS A 108 9.78 0.40 -17.20
N TYR A 109 10.51 -0.34 -16.36
CA TYR A 109 10.29 -1.72 -15.96
C TYR A 109 10.82 -1.88 -14.54
N TYR A 110 10.00 -2.46 -13.69
CA TYR A 110 10.46 -3.04 -12.43
C TYR A 110 10.67 -4.52 -12.63
N ALA A 111 11.76 -5.06 -12.10
CA ALA A 111 11.94 -6.49 -11.93
C ALA A 111 12.14 -6.81 -10.44
N PHE A 112 11.67 -7.96 -9.99
CA PHE A 112 11.66 -8.36 -8.59
C PHE A 112 11.80 -9.87 -8.41
N SER A 113 12.36 -10.28 -7.26
CA SER A 113 12.51 -11.69 -6.90
C SER A 113 11.16 -12.35 -6.64
N THR A 114 11.08 -13.66 -6.83
CA THR A 114 9.93 -14.49 -6.47
C THR A 114 9.73 -14.55 -4.95
N ALA A 115 10.80 -14.29 -4.18
CA ALA A 115 10.73 -14.10 -2.75
C ALA A 115 10.14 -12.73 -2.34
N GLY A 116 10.08 -11.75 -3.25
CA GLY A 116 9.53 -10.41 -3.01
C GLY A 116 10.40 -9.52 -2.11
N ASP A 117 11.68 -9.85 -1.99
CA ASP A 117 12.68 -9.22 -1.13
C ASP A 117 13.78 -8.48 -1.89
N GLU A 118 13.86 -8.63 -3.21
CA GLU A 118 14.77 -7.88 -4.08
C GLU A 118 13.98 -7.21 -5.20
N VAL A 119 14.27 -5.93 -5.47
CA VAL A 119 13.73 -5.17 -6.60
C VAL A 119 14.85 -4.45 -7.34
N SER A 120 14.78 -4.50 -8.67
CA SER A 120 15.65 -3.75 -9.57
C SER A 120 14.84 -2.83 -10.48
N TRP A 121 15.49 -1.74 -10.89
CA TRP A 121 15.02 -0.78 -11.87
C TRP A 121 15.95 -0.73 -13.08
N HIS A 122 15.50 -0.07 -14.15
CA HIS A 122 16.21 0.14 -15.43
C HIS A 122 17.72 0.24 -15.30
N SER A 123 18.46 -0.65 -16.00
CA SER A 123 19.93 -0.83 -15.90
C SER A 123 20.38 -1.15 -14.47
N PRO A 124 20.95 -2.33 -14.20
CA PRO A 124 20.81 -3.14 -12.98
C PRO A 124 21.13 -2.43 -11.65
N GLU A 125 20.31 -1.44 -11.29
CA GLU A 125 20.36 -0.73 -10.04
C GLU A 125 19.40 -1.45 -9.09
N VAL A 126 19.99 -2.05 -8.06
CA VAL A 126 19.24 -2.69 -6.98
C VAL A 126 18.79 -1.58 -6.04
N LEU A 127 17.48 -1.47 -5.83
CA LEU A 127 16.89 -0.38 -5.06
C LEU A 127 16.87 -0.71 -3.56
N GLU A 128 18.00 -0.61 -2.86
CA GLU A 128 18.07 -0.97 -1.44
C GLU A 128 17.04 -0.23 -0.55
N GLY A 129 16.37 -0.96 0.35
CA GLY A 129 15.54 -0.41 1.42
C GLY A 129 14.20 0.23 1.02
N ARG A 130 13.79 0.18 -0.26
CA ARG A 130 12.56 0.83 -0.77
C ARG A 130 11.46 -0.13 -1.21
N HIS A 131 11.67 -1.41 -0.97
CA HIS A 131 10.77 -2.49 -1.33
C HIS A 131 10.72 -3.52 -0.20
N SER A 132 9.59 -4.20 -0.11
CA SER A 132 9.40 -5.30 0.84
C SER A 132 8.20 -6.11 0.40
N ARG A 133 7.98 -7.28 1.02
CA ARG A 133 6.68 -7.94 0.91
C ARG A 133 5.60 -7.01 1.41
N LEU A 134 4.43 -7.09 0.80
CA LEU A 134 3.29 -6.29 1.22
C LEU A 134 2.91 -6.58 2.68
N SER A 135 3.15 -7.81 3.18
CA SER A 135 3.02 -8.15 4.60
C SER A 135 3.90 -7.26 5.48
N ASP A 136 5.18 -7.13 5.15
CA ASP A 136 6.14 -6.34 5.94
C ASP A 136 5.80 -4.85 5.88
N PHE A 137 5.50 -4.36 4.67
CA PHE A 137 5.04 -3.00 4.46
C PHE A 137 3.83 -2.69 5.34
N MET A 138 2.77 -3.50 5.27
CA MET A 138 1.55 -3.29 6.06
C MET A 138 1.80 -3.42 7.56
N SER A 139 2.63 -4.38 8.00
CA SER A 139 3.00 -4.52 9.41
C SER A 139 3.71 -3.29 9.97
N ILE A 140 4.59 -2.65 9.20
CA ILE A 140 5.26 -1.42 9.65
C ILE A 140 4.25 -0.27 9.75
N ARG A 141 3.42 -0.05 8.72
CA ARG A 141 2.40 1.02 8.71
C ARG A 141 1.38 0.86 9.84
N ALA A 142 1.00 -0.38 10.09
CA ALA A 142 0.15 -0.74 11.22
C ALA A 142 0.78 -0.38 12.58
N ARG A 143 2.09 -0.63 12.74
CA ARG A 143 2.83 -0.21 13.96
C ARG A 143 2.92 1.30 14.09
N GLU A 144 3.16 2.03 13.00
CA GLU A 144 3.20 3.50 12.99
C GLU A 144 1.84 4.13 13.33
N LEU A 145 0.76 3.53 12.83
CA LEU A 145 -0.59 3.96 13.18
C LEU A 145 -0.86 3.70 14.67
N LEU A 146 -0.49 2.51 15.15
CA LEU A 146 -0.62 2.19 16.55
C LEU A 146 0.25 3.09 17.40
N SER A 147 1.50 3.37 17.04
CA SER A 147 2.45 4.22 17.78
C SER A 147 2.00 5.68 17.90
N GLY A 148 0.94 6.07 17.18
CA GLY A 148 0.43 7.44 17.14
C GLY A 148 1.28 8.38 16.28
N GLU A 149 2.43 7.90 15.78
CA GLU A 149 3.38 8.67 14.95
C GLU A 149 2.81 9.01 13.56
N ALA A 150 1.81 8.27 13.08
CA ALA A 150 1.20 8.45 11.76
C ALA A 150 -0.33 8.69 11.83
N THR A 151 -0.78 9.65 12.65
CA THR A 151 -2.22 9.97 12.81
C THR A 151 -2.54 11.43 12.50
N SER A 152 -2.54 11.80 11.22
CA SER A 152 -3.07 13.08 10.75
C SER A 152 -4.60 13.10 10.77
N ALA A 153 -5.18 14.25 11.08
CA ALA A 153 -6.62 14.45 10.96
C ALA A 153 -7.03 14.45 9.48
N PRO A 154 -8.22 13.96 9.10
CA PRO A 154 -8.68 13.98 7.71
C PRO A 154 -8.61 15.35 7.03
N GLU A 155 -8.85 16.42 7.78
CA GLU A 155 -8.76 17.81 7.34
C GLU A 155 -7.33 18.19 6.91
N GLU A 156 -6.33 17.83 7.71
CA GLU A 156 -4.91 18.05 7.41
C GLU A 156 -4.50 17.30 6.14
N ILE A 157 -5.00 16.07 5.94
CA ILE A 157 -4.72 15.30 4.74
C ILE A 157 -5.26 16.01 3.49
N ILE A 158 -6.44 16.63 3.56
CA ILE A 158 -7.05 17.36 2.44
C ILE A 158 -6.22 18.58 2.05
N GLU A 159 -5.68 19.31 3.02
CA GLU A 159 -4.80 20.45 2.77
C GLU A 159 -3.57 20.00 1.97
N HIS A 160 -2.94 18.89 2.37
CA HIS A 160 -1.78 18.34 1.66
C HIS A 160 -2.10 17.74 0.29
N ILE A 161 -3.33 17.28 0.05
CA ILE A 161 -3.71 16.82 -1.31
C ILE A 161 -3.52 17.95 -2.31
N SER A 162 -3.77 19.21 -1.93
CA SER A 162 -3.60 20.35 -2.84
C SER A 162 -2.14 20.52 -3.29
N GLU A 163 -1.20 20.29 -2.38
CA GLU A 163 0.23 20.32 -2.65
C GLU A 163 0.65 19.14 -3.55
N ILE A 164 0.08 17.96 -3.30
CA ILE A 164 0.33 16.76 -4.08
C ILE A 164 -0.18 16.92 -5.51
N THR A 165 -1.42 17.41 -5.69
CA THR A 165 -2.07 17.54 -7.00
C THR A 165 -1.46 18.64 -7.85
N ALA A 166 -0.93 19.72 -7.24
CA ALA A 166 -0.19 20.75 -7.97
C ALA A 166 0.99 20.19 -8.78
N GLY A 167 1.52 19.02 -8.40
CA GLY A 167 2.62 18.37 -9.11
C GLY A 167 2.24 17.58 -10.36
N PHE A 168 0.95 17.34 -10.64
CA PHE A 168 0.54 16.51 -11.78
C PHE A 168 -0.85 16.80 -12.38
N ALA A 169 -1.68 17.60 -11.74
CA ALA A 169 -3.02 17.92 -12.21
C ALA A 169 -3.15 19.42 -12.50
N GLU A 170 -3.70 19.75 -13.66
CA GLU A 170 -3.96 21.15 -14.04
C GLU A 170 -5.29 21.67 -13.46
N VAL A 171 -6.15 20.73 -13.05
CA VAL A 171 -7.51 21.02 -12.57
C VAL A 171 -7.50 21.35 -11.07
N PRO A 172 -8.21 22.41 -10.62
CA PRO A 172 -8.34 22.72 -9.21
C PRO A 172 -8.92 21.57 -8.40
N ILE A 173 -8.38 21.38 -7.19
CA ILE A 173 -8.74 20.27 -6.29
C ILE A 173 -10.24 20.22 -5.96
N GLN A 174 -10.88 21.40 -5.90
CA GLN A 174 -12.30 21.55 -5.59
C GLN A 174 -13.22 20.87 -6.62
N GLN A 175 -12.73 20.56 -7.83
CA GLN A 175 -13.53 19.89 -8.85
C GLN A 175 -13.70 18.39 -8.60
N PHE A 176 -12.94 17.80 -7.68
CA PHE A 176 -13.01 16.37 -7.38
C PHE A 176 -13.12 16.04 -5.89
N LEU A 177 -13.05 17.04 -5.01
CA LEU A 177 -13.43 16.92 -3.62
C LEU A 177 -14.93 17.18 -3.45
N PHE A 178 -15.70 16.10 -3.35
CA PHE A 178 -17.13 16.11 -3.09
C PHE A 178 -17.43 15.47 -1.74
N GLY A 179 -18.37 16.04 -0.99
CA GLY A 179 -18.81 15.53 0.30
C GLY A 179 -18.99 16.64 1.33
N GLU A 180 -19.85 16.38 2.32
CA GLU A 180 -20.08 17.28 3.46
C GLU A 180 -19.01 17.08 4.52
N THR A 181 -18.46 15.86 4.62
CA THR A 181 -17.41 15.54 5.59
C THR A 181 -16.04 15.39 4.93
N PRO A 182 -14.94 15.67 5.67
CA PRO A 182 -13.57 15.42 5.20
C PRO A 182 -13.34 13.99 4.70
N LEU A 183 -13.91 12.99 5.37
CA LEU A 183 -13.78 11.61 4.95
C LEU A 183 -14.44 11.34 3.58
N GLU A 184 -15.62 11.91 3.32
CA GLU A 184 -16.27 11.82 2.01
C GLU A 184 -15.46 12.52 0.92
N GLN A 185 -14.81 13.64 1.24
CA GLN A 185 -13.91 14.35 0.34
C GLN A 185 -12.67 13.50 0.00
N LEU A 186 -12.07 12.82 0.99
CA LEU A 186 -10.98 11.87 0.74
C LEU A 186 -11.42 10.68 -0.10
N GLN A 187 -12.66 10.21 0.06
CA GLN A 187 -13.20 9.12 -0.76
C GLN A 187 -13.48 9.56 -2.20
N SER A 188 -14.00 10.77 -2.42
CA SER A 188 -14.20 11.31 -3.77
C SER A 188 -12.88 11.54 -4.49
N TYR A 189 -11.86 12.01 -3.76
CA TYR A 189 -10.49 12.06 -4.26
C TYR A 189 -9.99 10.68 -4.74
N GLY A 190 -10.14 9.65 -3.90
CA GLY A 190 -9.74 8.28 -4.27
C GLY A 190 -10.50 7.73 -5.50
N ARG A 191 -11.79 8.10 -5.66
CA ARG A 191 -12.56 7.75 -6.86
C ARG A 191 -12.04 8.45 -8.10
N TRP A 192 -11.64 9.72 -7.98
CA TRP A 192 -11.02 10.47 -9.06
C TRP A 192 -9.66 9.88 -9.47
N LEU A 193 -8.78 9.58 -8.51
CA LEU A 193 -7.51 8.90 -8.78
C LEU A 193 -7.70 7.58 -9.53
N ASN A 194 -8.71 6.80 -9.16
CA ASN A 194 -9.04 5.55 -9.83
C ASN A 194 -9.54 5.80 -11.26
N LYS A 195 -10.46 6.74 -11.44
CA LYS A 195 -11.01 7.05 -12.77
C LYS A 195 -9.94 7.56 -13.74
N SER A 196 -9.03 8.42 -13.26
CA SER A 196 -8.05 9.11 -14.09
C SER A 196 -6.79 8.27 -14.35
N TRP A 197 -6.29 7.55 -13.34
CA TRP A 197 -5.02 6.80 -13.43
C TRP A 197 -5.13 5.32 -13.05
N GLY A 198 -6.30 4.82 -12.67
CA GLY A 198 -6.47 3.46 -12.15
C GLY A 198 -5.78 3.23 -10.81
N ILE A 199 -5.49 4.30 -10.06
CA ILE A 199 -4.85 4.24 -8.74
C ILE A 199 -5.94 3.97 -7.70
N ARG A 200 -5.71 2.97 -6.84
CA ARG A 200 -6.60 2.65 -5.73
C ARG A 200 -6.07 3.27 -4.45
N GLN A 201 -6.92 4.03 -3.78
CA GLN A 201 -6.64 4.58 -2.46
C GLN A 201 -7.16 3.65 -1.38
N ILE A 202 -6.38 3.48 -0.32
CA ILE A 202 -6.79 2.79 0.90
C ILE A 202 -6.61 3.80 2.04
N LEU A 203 -7.66 3.99 2.83
CA LEU A 203 -7.63 4.83 4.02
C LEU A 203 -7.51 3.91 5.24
N LEU A 204 -6.49 4.13 6.06
CA LEU A 204 -6.34 3.51 7.37
C LEU A 204 -6.81 4.52 8.40
N CYS A 205 -7.99 4.26 8.98
CA CYS A 205 -8.60 5.15 9.95
C CYS A 205 -8.59 4.50 11.34
N ALA A 206 -8.34 5.30 12.37
CA ALA A 206 -8.47 4.89 13.76
C ALA A 206 -9.03 6.05 14.57
N ASN A 207 -9.74 5.74 15.66
CA ASN A 207 -10.12 6.74 16.64
C ASN A 207 -8.92 6.94 17.60
N ARG A 208 -8.52 8.19 17.81
CA ARG A 208 -7.40 8.54 18.69
C ARG A 208 -7.66 8.14 20.14
N GLU A 209 -8.90 8.23 20.61
CA GLU A 209 -9.30 7.79 21.96
C GLU A 209 -9.11 6.28 22.11
N ASP A 210 -9.58 5.50 21.14
CA ASP A 210 -9.43 4.04 21.15
C ASP A 210 -7.94 3.63 21.12
N LEU A 211 -7.11 4.28 20.29
CA LEU A 211 -5.67 4.03 20.24
C LEU A 211 -4.99 4.30 21.59
N SER A 212 -5.30 5.45 22.23
CA SER A 212 -4.72 5.80 23.53
C SER A 212 -5.06 4.76 24.62
N SER A 213 -6.26 4.17 24.57
CA SER A 213 -6.69 3.15 25.52
C SER A 213 -5.94 1.82 25.34
N LEU A 214 -5.60 1.46 24.09
CA LEU A 214 -4.82 0.28 23.74
C LEU A 214 -3.36 0.37 24.21
N PHE A 215 -2.76 1.56 24.17
CA PHE A 215 -1.41 1.79 24.68
C PHE A 215 -1.28 1.66 26.19
N LEU A 216 -2.25 2.19 26.92
CA LEU A 216 -2.26 2.11 28.38
C LEU A 216 -2.36 0.65 28.86
N ARG A 217 -2.95 -0.23 28.05
CA ARG A 217 -3.06 -1.68 28.34
C ARG A 217 -1.79 -2.47 28.01
N THR A 218 -0.94 -1.98 27.11
CA THR A 218 0.27 -2.69 26.64
C THR A 218 1.56 -2.25 27.33
N SER A 219 1.49 -1.27 28.24
CA SER A 219 2.64 -0.70 28.98
C SER A 219 2.86 -1.30 30.37
N TYR A 220 2.28 -2.48 30.66
CA TYR A 220 2.45 -3.24 31.92
C TYR A 220 3.09 -4.60 31.66
#